data_AF-A0A2V8ZQF7-F1
#
_entry.id   AF-A0A2V8ZQF7-F1
#
_cell.length_a   1.000
_cell.length_b   1.000
_cell.length_c   1.000
_cell.angle_alpha   90.00
_cell.angle_beta   90.00
_cell.angle_gamma   90.00
#
_symmetry.space_group_name_H-M   'P 1'
#
loop_
_entity.id
_entity.type
_entity.pdbx_description
1 polymer ?
#
loop_
_entity_poly.entity_id
_entity_poly.type
_entity_poly.pdbx_seq_one_letter_code
_entity_poly.pdbx_strand_id
1 'polypeptide(L)'
;MTKSTRSATILMLSLGVLLLAGTSRAQTRPPIVDELAKTYGLDSFGQLDAIRYTFNLELPDLKVNLSRTWTWEPKTGQVTYESKDKDGKPVRVSYVRSQISSAPANVKDEVEPAFVNDNYWFIFPFHAYWDTSAIVTVKDMQKLPLGKGSAKLVSVKYPPEVGGYTPGDTWDLYLGSDGRVKEFTYHRGGPKKPSLLSTTWAGYKKAGPLLVSTDHRGIADGKAARIFFSNVAFKLAGSDKWTDAQ
;
A
#
# COMPACT_ATOMS: atom_id res chain seq x y z
N MET A 1 63.11 45.24 -40.46
CA MET A 1 64.02 44.85 -39.36
C MET A 1 63.19 44.56 -38.11
N THR A 2 63.35 43.36 -37.55
CA THR A 2 63.18 42.97 -36.12
C THR A 2 61.91 43.38 -35.37
N LYS A 3 60.98 42.44 -35.13
CA LYS A 3 60.79 41.58 -33.92
C LYS A 3 60.08 42.28 -32.75
N SER A 4 58.96 41.72 -32.30
CA SER A 4 58.83 40.99 -31.02
C SER A 4 57.39 41.03 -30.43
N THR A 5 56.79 39.84 -30.35
CA THR A 5 55.88 39.28 -29.31
C THR A 5 55.08 40.20 -28.36
N ARG A 6 53.78 39.88 -28.21
CA ARG A 6 53.24 39.23 -26.99
C ARG A 6 51.76 38.83 -27.14
N SER A 7 51.48 37.60 -26.74
CA SER A 7 50.16 36.97 -26.62
C SER A 7 49.31 37.63 -25.54
N ALA A 8 47.99 37.68 -25.75
CA ALA A 8 47.00 37.87 -24.69
C ALA A 8 45.98 36.71 -24.75
N THR A 9 45.86 36.07 -23.60
CA THR A 9 45.27 34.77 -23.30
C THR A 9 43.74 34.76 -23.38
N ILE A 10 43.16 33.78 -24.07
CA ILE A 10 41.75 33.40 -23.95
C ILE A 10 41.64 32.45 -22.75
N LEU A 11 40.93 32.87 -21.71
CA LEU A 11 40.64 32.05 -20.53
C LEU A 11 39.28 31.33 -20.75
N MET A 12 39.32 30.10 -21.29
CA MET A 12 38.18 29.17 -21.21
C MET A 12 38.25 28.43 -19.87
N LEU A 13 37.32 28.71 -18.96
CA LEU A 13 37.04 27.84 -17.82
C LEU A 13 36.08 26.73 -18.27
N SER A 14 36.61 25.54 -18.51
CA SER A 14 35.84 24.30 -18.60
C SER A 14 35.71 23.70 -17.19
N LEU A 15 34.58 23.93 -16.53
CA LEU A 15 34.24 23.26 -15.28
C LEU A 15 33.56 21.92 -15.61
N GLY A 16 34.35 20.84 -15.58
CA GLY A 16 33.83 19.48 -15.65
C GLY A 16 33.11 19.12 -14.35
N VAL A 17 31.78 19.00 -14.41
CA VAL A 17 31.00 18.39 -13.33
C VAL A 17 31.01 16.88 -13.55
N LEU A 18 31.75 16.16 -12.72
CA LEU A 18 31.65 14.70 -12.61
C LEU A 18 30.25 14.34 -12.14
N LEU A 19 29.47 13.71 -13.00
CA LEU A 19 28.27 12.95 -12.63
C LEU A 19 28.71 11.70 -11.87
N LEU A 20 28.66 11.75 -10.54
CA LEU A 20 28.68 10.55 -9.71
C LEU A 20 27.35 9.83 -9.91
N ALA A 21 27.33 8.86 -10.82
CA ALA A 21 26.27 7.86 -10.89
C ALA A 21 26.30 7.05 -9.59
N GLY A 22 25.43 7.39 -8.64
CA GLY A 22 25.25 6.63 -7.42
C GLY A 22 24.86 5.19 -7.78
N THR A 23 25.74 4.24 -7.47
CA THR A 23 25.43 2.81 -7.57
C THR A 23 24.27 2.51 -6.61
N SER A 24 23.07 2.29 -7.17
CA SER A 24 21.93 1.80 -6.41
C SER A 24 22.27 0.41 -5.89
N ARG A 25 22.71 0.34 -4.64
CA ARG A 25 22.91 -0.93 -3.95
C ARG A 25 21.51 -1.51 -3.76
N ALA A 26 21.21 -2.60 -4.45
CA ALA A 26 19.97 -3.34 -4.22
C ALA A 26 19.88 -3.67 -2.72
N GLN A 27 18.94 -3.04 -2.03
CA GLN A 27 18.72 -3.31 -0.61
C GLN A 27 18.26 -4.76 -0.50
N THR A 28 19.04 -5.61 0.16
CA THR A 28 18.61 -6.97 0.49
C THR A 28 17.40 -6.87 1.40
N ARG A 29 16.23 -7.32 0.91
CA ARG A 29 14.97 -7.23 1.64
C ARG A 29 15.05 -8.10 2.91
N PRO A 30 14.66 -7.59 4.10
CA PRO A 30 14.74 -8.37 5.33
C PRO A 30 13.92 -9.68 5.24
N PRO A 31 14.44 -10.84 5.66
CA PRO A 31 13.71 -12.13 5.57
C PRO A 31 12.34 -12.12 6.26
N ILE A 32 12.16 -11.30 7.30
CA ILE A 32 10.90 -11.20 8.05
C ILE A 32 9.69 -10.82 7.19
N VAL A 33 9.87 -10.07 6.09
CA VAL A 33 8.72 -9.74 5.23
C VAL A 33 8.25 -10.92 4.39
N ASP A 34 9.14 -11.87 4.07
CA ASP A 34 8.75 -13.14 3.43
C ASP A 34 7.97 -14.01 4.43
N GLU A 35 8.48 -14.16 5.65
CA GLU A 35 7.77 -14.87 6.73
C GLU A 35 6.40 -14.26 7.05
N LEU A 36 6.32 -12.93 7.09
CA LEU A 36 5.08 -12.18 7.23
C LEU A 36 4.12 -12.51 6.09
N ALA A 37 4.53 -12.36 4.83
CA ALA A 37 3.64 -12.64 3.69
C ALA A 37 3.19 -14.11 3.66
N LYS A 38 4.08 -15.06 3.99
CA LYS A 38 3.77 -16.49 4.13
C LYS A 38 2.74 -16.76 5.22
N THR A 39 2.83 -16.08 6.35
CA THR A 39 1.82 -16.16 7.43
C THR A 39 0.41 -15.81 6.91
N TYR A 40 0.33 -14.92 5.92
CA TYR A 40 -0.93 -14.50 5.30
C TYR A 40 -1.33 -15.34 4.08
N GLY A 41 -0.49 -16.28 3.64
CA GLY A 41 -0.81 -17.24 2.56
C GLY A 41 -0.11 -16.97 1.23
N LEU A 42 1.02 -16.26 1.21
CA LEU A 42 1.79 -15.94 -0.01
C LEU A 42 2.03 -17.17 -0.91
N ASP A 43 2.49 -18.29 -0.33
CA ASP A 43 2.83 -19.51 -1.08
C ASP A 43 1.64 -20.12 -1.84
N SER A 44 0.42 -19.82 -1.40
CA SER A 44 -0.82 -20.30 -2.01
C SER A 44 -1.61 -19.18 -2.71
N PHE A 45 -1.07 -17.96 -2.78
CA PHE A 45 -1.78 -16.80 -3.35
C PHE A 45 -2.16 -17.03 -4.82
N GLY A 46 -1.32 -17.72 -5.59
CA GLY A 46 -1.58 -18.06 -7.00
C GLY A 46 -2.78 -18.99 -7.23
N GLN A 47 -3.35 -19.58 -6.18
CA GLN A 47 -4.57 -20.40 -6.28
C GLN A 47 -5.84 -19.54 -6.36
N LEU A 48 -5.77 -18.22 -6.14
CA LEU A 48 -6.91 -17.33 -6.31
C LEU A 48 -7.05 -16.86 -7.76
N ASP A 49 -8.26 -16.94 -8.29
CA ASP A 49 -8.62 -16.27 -9.55
C ASP A 49 -9.20 -14.89 -9.30
N ALA A 50 -10.00 -14.73 -8.23
CA ALA A 50 -10.61 -13.47 -7.88
C ALA A 50 -10.84 -13.33 -6.37
N ILE A 51 -10.84 -12.08 -5.90
CA ILE A 51 -11.28 -11.71 -4.56
C ILE A 51 -12.25 -10.53 -4.66
N ARG A 52 -13.29 -10.57 -3.84
CA ARG A 52 -14.27 -9.50 -3.71
C ARG A 52 -14.32 -9.07 -2.26
N TYR A 53 -14.39 -7.77 -2.02
CA TYR A 53 -14.57 -7.20 -0.69
C TYR A 53 -15.16 -5.80 -0.77
N THR A 54 -15.83 -5.38 0.29
CA THR A 54 -16.29 -4.01 0.49
C THR A 54 -15.41 -3.37 1.56
N PHE A 55 -14.64 -2.36 1.17
CA PHE A 55 -13.90 -1.48 2.08
C PHE A 55 -14.87 -0.47 2.69
N ASN A 56 -14.81 -0.29 4.01
CA ASN A 56 -15.59 0.70 4.73
C ASN A 56 -14.68 1.52 5.63
N LEU A 57 -14.88 2.83 5.66
CA LEU A 57 -14.18 3.74 6.57
C LEU A 57 -15.18 4.62 7.30
N GLU A 58 -15.04 4.66 8.61
CA GLU A 58 -15.82 5.48 9.53
C GLU A 58 -14.88 6.42 10.29
N LEU A 59 -15.09 7.73 10.11
CA LEU A 59 -14.45 8.80 10.88
C LEU A 59 -15.56 9.69 11.46
N PRO A 60 -16.16 9.31 12.61
CA PRO A 60 -17.34 9.96 13.16
C PRO A 60 -17.17 11.47 13.36
N ASP A 61 -16.02 11.87 13.91
CA ASP A 61 -15.72 13.28 14.21
C ASP A 61 -15.56 14.16 12.95
N LEU A 62 -15.31 13.54 11.80
CA LEU A 62 -15.24 14.22 10.50
C LEU A 62 -16.52 14.03 9.68
N LYS A 63 -17.53 13.32 10.22
CA LYS A 63 -18.75 12.91 9.52
C LYS A 63 -18.47 12.21 8.19
N VAL A 64 -17.35 11.49 8.11
CA VAL A 64 -17.00 10.69 6.93
C VAL A 64 -17.45 9.26 7.18
N ASN A 65 -18.33 8.78 6.32
CA ASN A 65 -18.61 7.37 6.12
C ASN A 65 -18.52 7.10 4.63
N LEU A 66 -17.68 6.14 4.24
CA LEU A 66 -17.53 5.74 2.85
C LEU A 66 -17.52 4.22 2.76
N SER A 67 -18.01 3.73 1.62
CA SER A 67 -18.05 2.31 1.30
C SER A 67 -17.72 2.13 -0.18
N ARG A 68 -16.78 1.24 -0.50
CA ARG A 68 -16.35 0.92 -1.86
C ARG A 68 -16.22 -0.58 -2.02
N THR A 69 -16.88 -1.14 -3.02
CA THR A 69 -16.79 -2.56 -3.31
C THR A 69 -15.83 -2.80 -4.47
N TRP A 70 -14.95 -3.77 -4.28
CA TRP A 70 -13.92 -4.15 -5.23
C TRP A 70 -14.07 -5.62 -5.57
N THR A 71 -14.00 -5.94 -6.86
CA THR A 71 -13.66 -7.28 -7.35
C THR A 71 -12.31 -7.18 -8.04
N TRP A 72 -11.34 -7.97 -7.60
CA TRP A 72 -9.98 -7.97 -8.10
C TRP A 72 -9.58 -9.37 -8.57
N GLU A 73 -9.09 -9.44 -9.80
CA GLU A 73 -8.57 -10.65 -10.43
C GLU A 73 -7.04 -10.51 -10.56
N PRO A 74 -6.26 -10.98 -9.57
CA PRO A 74 -4.83 -10.72 -9.50
C PRO A 74 -4.05 -11.22 -10.73
N LYS A 75 -4.47 -12.33 -11.33
CA LYS A 75 -3.78 -12.95 -12.48
C LYS A 75 -3.89 -12.12 -13.76
N THR A 76 -5.06 -11.54 -14.00
CA THR A 76 -5.33 -10.72 -15.20
C THR A 76 -5.06 -9.23 -14.97
N GLY A 77 -4.99 -8.82 -13.69
CA GLY A 77 -4.92 -7.42 -13.30
C GLY A 77 -6.25 -6.68 -13.50
N GLN A 78 -7.36 -7.39 -13.74
CA GLN A 78 -8.67 -6.78 -13.85
C GLN A 78 -9.17 -6.34 -12.47
N VAL A 79 -9.68 -5.12 -12.40
CA VAL A 79 -10.33 -4.54 -11.23
C VAL A 79 -11.70 -4.05 -11.64
N THR A 80 -12.71 -4.38 -10.84
CA THR A 80 -14.05 -3.81 -10.93
C THR A 80 -14.40 -3.09 -9.64
N TYR A 81 -14.71 -1.81 -9.78
CA TYR A 81 -15.20 -0.91 -8.76
C TYR A 81 -16.73 -0.86 -8.78
N GLU A 82 -17.33 -0.93 -7.60
CA GLU A 82 -18.77 -0.74 -7.40
C GLU A 82 -19.03 0.18 -6.20
N SER A 83 -19.90 1.16 -6.39
CA SER A 83 -20.31 2.12 -5.36
C SER A 83 -21.69 2.71 -5.68
N LYS A 84 -22.11 3.71 -4.90
CA LYS A 84 -23.26 4.57 -5.19
C LYS A 84 -22.79 6.00 -5.46
N ASP A 85 -23.42 6.69 -6.40
CA ASP A 85 -23.21 8.13 -6.62
C ASP A 85 -23.95 8.97 -5.55
N LYS A 86 -23.91 10.30 -5.71
CA LYS A 86 -24.55 11.24 -4.78
C LYS A 86 -26.07 11.12 -4.73
N ASP A 87 -26.69 10.60 -5.80
CA ASP A 87 -28.13 10.36 -5.89
C ASP A 87 -28.50 8.93 -5.44
N GLY A 88 -27.50 8.15 -4.98
CA GLY A 88 -27.67 6.77 -4.56
C GLY A 88 -27.73 5.75 -5.71
N LYS A 89 -27.50 6.17 -6.96
CA LYS A 89 -27.52 5.26 -8.12
C LYS A 89 -26.24 4.42 -8.16
N PRO A 90 -26.33 3.15 -8.57
CA PRO A 90 -25.15 2.28 -8.64
C PRO A 90 -24.18 2.79 -9.71
N VAL A 91 -22.90 2.86 -9.32
CA VAL A 91 -21.77 3.14 -10.21
C VAL A 91 -20.95 1.86 -10.32
N ARG A 92 -20.63 1.45 -11.55
CA ARG A 92 -19.75 0.32 -11.83
C ARG A 92 -18.69 0.71 -12.86
N VAL A 93 -17.43 0.45 -12.55
CA VAL A 93 -16.29 0.74 -13.44
C VAL A 93 -15.35 -0.44 -13.44
N SER A 94 -15.00 -0.95 -14.62
CA SER A 94 -14.04 -2.05 -14.79
C SER A 94 -12.87 -1.59 -15.64
N TYR A 95 -11.66 -1.98 -15.25
CA TYR A 95 -10.43 -1.65 -15.96
C TYR A 95 -9.34 -2.69 -15.68
N VAL A 96 -8.29 -2.69 -16.51
CA VAL A 96 -7.11 -3.54 -16.34
C VAL A 96 -5.95 -2.66 -15.89
N ARG A 97 -5.32 -2.98 -14.76
CA ARG A 97 -4.29 -2.11 -14.13
C ARG A 97 -3.08 -1.88 -15.03
N SER A 98 -2.67 -2.86 -15.84
CA SER A 98 -1.57 -2.70 -16.80
C SER A 98 -1.88 -1.72 -17.95
N GLN A 99 -3.15 -1.34 -18.13
CA GLN A 99 -3.63 -0.39 -19.14
C GLN A 99 -4.05 0.96 -18.54
N ILE A 100 -3.63 1.25 -17.30
CA ILE A 100 -4.04 2.45 -16.57
C ILE A 100 -3.65 3.74 -17.32
N SER A 101 -2.52 3.76 -18.02
CA SER A 101 -2.06 4.92 -18.79
C SER A 101 -3.03 5.33 -19.91
N SER A 102 -3.83 4.40 -20.45
CA SER A 102 -4.86 4.65 -21.46
C SER A 102 -6.28 4.76 -20.91
N ALA A 103 -6.48 4.54 -19.61
CA ALA A 103 -7.82 4.60 -19.01
C ALA A 103 -8.43 6.02 -19.06
N PRO A 104 -9.74 6.18 -18.83
CA PRO A 104 -10.34 7.50 -18.61
C PRO A 104 -9.76 8.21 -17.38
N ALA A 105 -9.81 9.55 -17.36
CA ALA A 105 -9.25 10.36 -16.27
C ALA A 105 -9.82 9.98 -14.89
N ASN A 106 -11.14 9.79 -14.78
CA ASN A 106 -11.77 9.35 -13.53
C ASN A 106 -11.21 8.00 -13.02
N VAL A 107 -10.78 7.11 -13.91
CA VAL A 107 -10.16 5.84 -13.50
C VAL A 107 -8.76 6.08 -12.97
N LYS A 108 -7.94 6.87 -13.67
CA LYS A 108 -6.54 7.15 -13.29
C LYS A 108 -6.42 7.97 -12.02
N ASP A 109 -7.28 8.97 -11.88
CA ASP A 109 -7.11 10.04 -10.90
C ASP A 109 -7.94 9.78 -9.63
N GLU A 110 -8.94 8.90 -9.69
CA GLU A 110 -9.83 8.61 -8.56
C GLU A 110 -9.96 7.12 -8.25
N VAL A 111 -10.37 6.29 -9.22
CA VAL A 111 -10.72 4.88 -8.94
C VAL A 111 -9.50 4.00 -8.64
N GLU A 112 -8.46 4.02 -9.47
CA GLU A 112 -7.23 3.23 -9.20
C GLU A 112 -6.50 3.70 -7.93
N PRO A 113 -6.30 5.00 -7.66
CA PRO A 113 -5.76 5.44 -6.37
C PRO A 113 -6.57 4.92 -5.17
N ALA A 114 -7.91 4.93 -5.27
CA ALA A 114 -8.77 4.40 -4.22
C ALA A 114 -8.64 2.88 -4.08
N PHE A 115 -8.56 2.14 -5.19
CA PHE A 115 -8.31 0.70 -5.16
C PHE A 115 -6.99 0.39 -4.47
N VAL A 116 -5.91 1.07 -4.84
CA VAL A 116 -4.57 0.86 -4.27
C VAL A 116 -4.59 1.10 -2.76
N ASN A 117 -5.17 2.23 -2.30
CA ASN A 117 -5.32 2.50 -0.87
C ASN A 117 -6.11 1.39 -0.15
N ASP A 118 -7.27 1.01 -0.68
CA ASP A 118 -8.15 0.04 -0.01
C ASP A 118 -7.54 -1.36 -0.01
N ASN A 119 -6.83 -1.72 -1.08
CA ASN A 119 -6.10 -2.97 -1.20
C ASN A 119 -4.89 -3.02 -0.25
N TYR A 120 -4.21 -1.89 -0.04
CA TYR A 120 -3.16 -1.77 0.97
C TYR A 120 -3.75 -2.07 2.36
N TRP A 121 -4.88 -1.45 2.72
CA TRP A 121 -5.55 -1.77 3.99
C TRP A 121 -6.04 -3.21 4.08
N PHE A 122 -6.32 -3.89 2.96
CA PHE A 122 -6.85 -5.25 2.97
C PHE A 122 -5.75 -6.31 3.11
N ILE A 123 -4.63 -6.13 2.39
CA ILE A 123 -3.58 -7.15 2.21
C ILE A 123 -2.17 -6.56 2.29
N PHE A 124 -1.95 -5.55 3.14
CA PHE A 124 -0.62 -4.93 3.32
C PHE A 124 0.54 -5.92 3.54
N PRO A 125 0.40 -7.03 4.29
CA PRO A 125 1.47 -8.01 4.45
C PRO A 125 2.09 -8.49 3.13
N PHE A 126 1.30 -8.56 2.05
CA PHE A 126 1.79 -8.93 0.73
C PHE A 126 2.49 -7.76 0.03
N HIS A 127 1.98 -6.54 0.12
CA HIS A 127 2.67 -5.33 -0.39
C HIS A 127 4.02 -5.11 0.29
N ALA A 128 4.11 -5.39 1.60
CA ALA A 128 5.35 -5.39 2.34
C ALA A 128 6.40 -6.40 1.80
N TYR A 129 5.99 -7.36 0.98
CA TYR A 129 6.86 -8.30 0.26
C TYR A 129 7.02 -7.95 -1.24
N TRP A 130 5.93 -7.63 -1.94
CA TRP A 130 5.91 -7.36 -3.39
C TRP A 130 6.53 -6.01 -3.77
N ASP A 131 6.34 -4.96 -2.97
CA ASP A 131 6.70 -3.61 -3.39
C ASP A 131 8.18 -3.37 -3.15
N THR A 132 9.01 -3.65 -4.17
CA THR A 132 10.48 -3.59 -4.08
C THR A 132 11.05 -2.18 -4.07
N SER A 133 10.24 -1.17 -4.38
CA SER A 133 10.63 0.24 -4.25
C SER A 133 10.59 0.76 -2.82
N ALA A 134 9.88 0.09 -1.92
CA ALA A 134 9.77 0.49 -0.53
C ALA A 134 11.02 0.09 0.28
N ILE A 135 11.44 0.98 1.17
CA ILE A 135 12.50 0.72 2.14
C ILE A 135 11.87 0.05 3.35
N VAL A 136 12.30 -1.18 3.63
CA VAL A 136 11.84 -1.93 4.80
C VAL A 136 12.89 -1.84 5.90
N THR A 137 12.47 -1.44 7.10
CA THR A 137 13.29 -1.47 8.32
C THR A 137 12.63 -2.33 9.37
N VAL A 138 13.44 -3.00 10.18
CA VAL A 138 12.99 -3.87 11.26
C VAL A 138 13.57 -3.34 12.56
N LYS A 139 12.72 -3.14 13.55
CA LYS A 139 13.12 -2.83 14.92
C LYS A 139 12.58 -3.91 15.83
N ASP A 140 13.35 -4.25 16.85
CA ASP A 140 12.87 -5.12 17.92
C ASP A 140 11.74 -4.44 18.70
N MET A 141 11.38 -5.00 19.87
CA MET A 141 10.22 -4.63 20.66
C MET A 141 10.00 -3.11 20.78
N GLN A 142 9.03 -2.60 20.02
CA GLN A 142 8.50 -1.24 20.11
C GLN A 142 7.18 -1.26 20.84
N LYS A 143 6.88 -0.18 21.58
CA LYS A 143 5.59 0.00 22.23
C LYS A 143 4.46 -0.04 21.20
N LEU A 144 3.39 -0.74 21.54
CA LEU A 144 2.19 -0.74 20.73
C LEU A 144 1.53 0.66 20.76
N PRO A 145 1.08 1.20 19.62
CA PRO A 145 0.49 2.53 19.55
C PRO A 145 -0.89 2.65 20.21
N LEU A 146 -1.66 1.57 20.33
CA LEU A 146 -3.00 1.56 20.92
C LEU A 146 -3.08 0.71 22.21
N GLY A 147 -2.44 -0.46 22.19
CA GLY A 147 -2.51 -1.44 23.28
C GLY A 147 -1.43 -1.27 24.35
N LYS A 148 -1.51 -2.12 25.37
CA LYS A 148 -0.42 -2.31 26.33
C LYS A 148 0.62 -3.29 25.75
N GLY A 149 1.88 -3.08 26.11
CA GLY A 149 2.98 -3.99 25.77
C GLY A 149 3.80 -3.52 24.58
N SER A 150 4.47 -4.46 23.92
CA SER A 150 5.38 -4.18 22.82
C SER A 150 5.37 -5.33 21.82
N ALA A 151 5.81 -5.06 20.60
CA ALA A 151 5.87 -5.99 19.49
C ALA A 151 7.06 -5.66 18.58
N LYS A 152 7.52 -6.64 17.81
CA LYS A 152 8.53 -6.37 16.77
C LYS A 152 7.90 -5.46 15.71
N LEU A 153 8.61 -4.43 15.28
CA LEU A 153 8.12 -3.47 14.31
C LEU A 153 8.77 -3.73 12.94
N VAL A 154 7.94 -3.92 11.92
CA VAL A 154 8.34 -3.86 10.52
C VAL A 154 7.78 -2.56 9.94
N SER A 155 8.66 -1.65 9.52
CA SER A 155 8.27 -0.35 8.95
C SER A 155 8.58 -0.34 7.45
N VAL A 156 7.58 -0.07 6.64
CA VAL A 156 7.63 -0.03 5.17
C VAL A 156 7.46 1.41 4.70
N LYS A 157 8.55 2.01 4.25
CA LYS A 157 8.60 3.42 3.81
C LYS A 157 8.65 3.51 2.30
N TYR A 158 7.68 4.20 1.70
CA TYR A 158 7.72 4.54 0.28
C TYR A 158 8.53 5.81 0.08
N PRO A 159 9.52 5.83 -0.83
CA PRO A 159 10.27 7.04 -1.15
C PRO A 159 9.36 8.15 -1.69
N PRO A 160 9.61 9.42 -1.36
CA PRO A 160 8.83 10.54 -1.90
C PRO A 160 9.09 10.77 -3.40
N GLU A 161 10.31 10.46 -3.85
CA GLU A 161 10.79 10.70 -5.22
C GLU A 161 10.27 9.67 -6.23
N VAL A 162 9.87 8.48 -5.76
CA VAL A 162 9.37 7.41 -6.63
C VAL A 162 7.89 7.67 -6.88
N GLY A 163 7.56 8.02 -8.12
CA GLY A 163 6.16 8.19 -8.54
C GLY A 163 5.31 6.97 -8.20
N GLY A 164 4.06 7.20 -7.81
CA GLY A 164 3.15 6.15 -7.34
C GLY A 164 1.97 6.76 -6.57
N TYR A 165 1.11 5.91 -6.01
CA TYR A 165 -0.11 6.34 -5.32
C TYR A 165 0.10 6.70 -3.83
N THR A 166 1.20 6.24 -3.23
CA THR A 166 1.53 6.40 -1.80
C THR A 166 2.91 7.05 -1.56
N PRO A 167 3.32 8.06 -2.35
CA PRO A 167 4.67 8.62 -2.26
C PRO A 167 4.89 9.26 -0.88
N GLY A 168 6.00 8.87 -0.24
CA GLY A 168 6.36 9.35 1.09
C GLY A 168 5.55 8.73 2.24
N ASP A 169 4.59 7.83 2.00
CA ASP A 169 3.86 7.17 3.07
C ASP A 169 4.73 6.16 3.82
N THR A 170 4.48 5.99 5.12
CA THR A 170 5.07 4.92 5.93
C THR A 170 3.96 4.03 6.48
N TRP A 171 4.19 2.72 6.48
CA TRP A 171 3.28 1.75 7.08
C TRP A 171 4.04 0.88 8.07
N ASP A 172 3.61 0.92 9.32
CA ASP A 172 4.24 0.27 10.45
C ASP A 172 3.39 -0.93 10.88
N LEU A 173 3.95 -2.14 10.79
CA LEU A 173 3.34 -3.38 11.22
C LEU A 173 3.95 -3.85 12.54
N TYR A 174 3.11 -3.94 13.58
CA TYR A 174 3.52 -4.44 14.89
C TYR A 174 3.19 -5.93 14.99
N LEU A 175 4.21 -6.78 14.87
CA LEU A 175 4.07 -8.23 14.76
C LEU A 175 4.01 -8.92 16.12
N GLY A 176 2.99 -9.75 16.31
CA GLY A 176 2.88 -10.69 17.41
C GLY A 176 3.88 -11.84 17.30
N SER A 177 4.00 -12.62 18.37
CA SER A 177 4.85 -13.82 18.40
C SER A 177 4.39 -14.92 17.44
N ASP A 178 3.14 -14.85 16.99
CA ASP A 178 2.53 -15.75 15.99
C ASP A 178 2.76 -15.27 14.54
N GLY A 179 3.59 -14.24 14.34
CA GLY A 179 3.90 -13.68 13.02
C GLY A 179 2.80 -12.79 12.44
N ARG A 180 1.66 -12.63 13.14
CA ARG A 180 0.53 -11.83 12.68
C ARG A 180 0.65 -10.38 13.12
N VAL A 181 0.08 -9.49 12.33
CA VAL A 181 -0.02 -8.07 12.68
C VAL A 181 -1.01 -7.94 13.84
N LYS A 182 -0.60 -7.27 14.92
CA LYS A 182 -1.47 -6.94 16.06
C LYS A 182 -2.05 -5.54 15.90
N GLU A 183 -1.17 -4.60 15.58
CA GLU A 183 -1.49 -3.20 15.36
C GLU A 183 -0.76 -2.71 14.12
N PHE A 184 -1.31 -1.68 13.51
CA PHE A 184 -0.89 -1.20 12.22
C PHE A 184 -1.02 0.32 12.19
N THR A 185 0.04 1.00 11.77
CA THR A 185 0.07 2.46 11.74
C THR A 185 0.41 2.96 10.35
N TYR A 186 -0.48 3.78 9.82
CA TYR A 186 -0.27 4.56 8.62
C TYR A 186 0.22 5.96 8.98
N HIS A 187 1.37 6.34 8.42
CA HIS A 187 1.88 7.70 8.42
C HIS A 187 1.81 8.25 7.00
N ARG A 188 1.02 9.31 6.81
CA ARG A 188 0.94 9.98 5.52
C ARG A 188 2.21 10.80 5.27
N GLY A 189 2.78 10.68 4.07
CA GLY A 189 3.94 11.46 3.66
C GLY A 189 3.64 12.93 3.36
N GLY A 190 2.44 13.21 2.85
CA GLY A 190 1.98 14.54 2.45
C GLY A 190 1.16 15.30 3.52
N PRO A 191 0.82 16.58 3.26
CA PRO A 191 0.19 17.47 4.24
C PRO A 191 -1.31 17.21 4.47
N LYS A 192 -1.93 16.32 3.69
CA LYS A 192 -3.38 16.02 3.81
C LYS A 192 -3.68 15.32 5.13
N LYS A 193 -4.91 15.46 5.62
CA LYS A 193 -5.38 14.78 6.83
C LYS A 193 -6.25 13.55 6.47
N PRO A 194 -6.26 12.48 7.29
CA PRO A 194 -5.46 12.31 8.50
C PRO A 194 -3.98 12.07 8.18
N SER A 195 -3.10 12.57 9.06
CA SER A 195 -1.64 12.40 8.96
C SER A 195 -1.14 11.09 9.60
N LEU A 196 -1.82 10.64 10.65
CA LEU A 196 -1.51 9.44 11.38
C LEU A 196 -2.79 8.67 11.63
N LEU A 197 -2.78 7.37 11.32
CA LEU A 197 -3.86 6.46 11.65
C LEU A 197 -3.26 5.19 12.24
N SER A 198 -3.49 4.94 13.52
CA SER A 198 -3.12 3.68 14.18
C SER A 198 -4.37 2.85 14.42
N THR A 199 -4.35 1.58 14.04
CA THR A 199 -5.49 0.65 14.18
C THR A 199 -5.04 -0.70 14.73
N THR A 200 -5.96 -1.44 15.32
CA THR A 200 -5.84 -2.89 15.45
C THR A 200 -5.81 -3.53 14.05
N TRP A 201 -5.32 -4.76 13.97
CA TRP A 201 -5.42 -5.60 12.77
C TRP A 201 -6.12 -6.91 13.17
N ALA A 202 -7.45 -6.86 13.26
CA ALA A 202 -8.27 -7.89 13.90
C ALA A 202 -9.43 -8.38 13.01
N GLY A 203 -10.25 -9.31 13.53
CA GLY A 203 -11.31 -9.93 12.73
C GLY A 203 -10.73 -10.84 11.66
N TYR A 204 -9.78 -11.68 12.04
CA TYR A 204 -9.14 -12.60 11.11
C TYR A 204 -10.14 -13.60 10.51
N LYS A 205 -10.08 -13.75 9.18
CA LYS A 205 -10.87 -14.71 8.41
C LYS A 205 -10.01 -15.45 7.39
N LYS A 206 -10.46 -16.63 6.97
CA LYS A 206 -9.91 -17.38 5.86
C LYS A 206 -10.67 -17.07 4.58
N ALA A 207 -9.98 -16.44 3.62
CA ALA A 207 -10.45 -16.26 2.24
C ALA A 207 -9.71 -17.26 1.34
N GLY A 208 -10.18 -18.51 1.37
CA GLY A 208 -9.51 -19.64 0.73
C GLY A 208 -8.13 -19.86 1.37
N PRO A 209 -7.03 -19.82 0.59
CA PRO A 209 -5.70 -19.97 1.14
C PRO A 209 -5.24 -18.78 1.99
N LEU A 210 -5.86 -17.61 1.83
CA LEU A 210 -5.40 -16.39 2.48
C LEU A 210 -5.95 -16.26 3.90
N LEU A 211 -5.11 -15.74 4.79
CA LEU A 211 -5.57 -15.14 6.04
C LEU A 211 -5.75 -13.64 5.79
N VAL A 212 -6.92 -13.09 6.10
CA VAL A 212 -7.21 -11.65 5.95
C VAL A 212 -7.77 -11.09 7.24
N SER A 213 -7.55 -9.80 7.48
CA SER A 213 -8.08 -9.07 8.63
C SER A 213 -9.25 -8.20 8.18
N THR A 214 -10.39 -8.26 8.88
CA THR A 214 -11.61 -7.59 8.45
C THR A 214 -12.04 -6.43 9.35
N ASP A 215 -11.35 -6.15 10.46
CA ASP A 215 -11.79 -5.14 11.43
C ASP A 215 -10.62 -4.40 12.11
N HIS A 216 -10.48 -3.13 11.77
CA HIS A 216 -9.38 -2.26 12.17
C HIS A 216 -9.95 -1.07 12.96
N ARG A 217 -10.06 -1.21 14.28
CA ARG A 217 -10.48 -0.12 15.17
C ARG A 217 -9.27 0.68 15.61
N GLY A 218 -9.39 2.00 15.65
CA GLY A 218 -8.23 2.82 15.94
C GLY A 218 -8.52 4.31 16.11
N ILE A 219 -7.45 5.06 15.92
CA ILE A 219 -7.41 6.50 16.14
C ILE A 219 -6.73 7.17 14.93
N ALA A 220 -7.42 8.11 14.28
CA ALA A 220 -6.91 9.00 13.25
C ALA A 220 -6.66 10.39 13.85
N ASP A 221 -5.40 10.85 13.89
CA ASP A 221 -5.01 12.16 14.44
C ASP A 221 -5.68 12.50 15.79
N GLY A 222 -5.72 11.53 16.71
CA GLY A 222 -6.29 11.67 18.05
C GLY A 222 -7.81 11.43 18.15
N LYS A 223 -8.48 11.12 17.04
CA LYS A 223 -9.94 10.92 16.95
C LYS A 223 -10.31 9.50 16.58
N ALA A 224 -11.48 9.03 17.01
CA ALA A 224 -11.92 7.66 16.73
C ALA A 224 -12.00 7.38 15.22
N ALA A 225 -11.53 6.21 14.81
CA ALA A 225 -11.55 5.74 13.44
C ALA A 225 -11.82 4.24 13.38
N ARG A 226 -12.47 3.79 12.31
CA ARG A 226 -12.61 2.37 12.01
C ARG A 226 -12.51 2.13 10.52
N ILE A 227 -11.70 1.15 10.14
CA ILE A 227 -11.70 0.54 8.81
C ILE A 227 -12.20 -0.89 8.98
N PHE A 228 -13.11 -1.34 8.12
CA PHE A 228 -13.56 -2.73 8.16
C PHE A 228 -13.95 -3.23 6.78
N PHE A 229 -13.85 -4.54 6.62
CA PHE A 229 -14.13 -5.23 5.37
C PHE A 229 -15.37 -6.10 5.50
N SER A 230 -16.34 -5.88 4.63
CA SER A 230 -17.55 -6.70 4.50
C SER A 230 -17.57 -7.41 3.14
N ASN A 231 -18.49 -8.36 2.95
CA ASN A 231 -18.68 -9.10 1.70
C ASN A 231 -17.38 -9.73 1.14
N VAL A 232 -16.49 -10.15 2.04
CA VAL A 232 -15.22 -10.76 1.65
C VAL A 232 -15.51 -12.15 1.09
N ALA A 233 -15.26 -12.34 -0.19
CA ALA A 233 -15.49 -13.58 -0.91
C ALA A 233 -14.36 -13.82 -1.92
N PHE A 234 -14.14 -15.08 -2.31
CA PHE A 234 -13.07 -15.47 -3.22
C PHE A 234 -13.53 -16.50 -4.25
N LYS A 235 -12.78 -16.57 -5.35
CA LYS A 235 -12.81 -17.65 -6.34
C LYS A 235 -11.45 -18.33 -6.41
N LEU A 236 -11.45 -19.65 -6.36
CA LEU A 236 -10.25 -20.46 -6.61
C LEU A 236 -10.03 -20.66 -8.10
N ALA A 237 -8.79 -20.99 -8.45
CA ALA A 237 -8.36 -21.33 -9.79
C ALA A 237 -9.31 -22.35 -10.45
N GLY A 238 -9.92 -21.95 -11.57
CA GLY A 238 -10.82 -22.81 -12.35
C GLY A 238 -12.21 -22.99 -11.74
N SER A 239 -12.59 -22.23 -10.71
CA SER A 239 -13.93 -22.26 -10.12
C SER A 239 -14.71 -20.98 -10.44
N ASP A 240 -15.90 -21.13 -11.02
CA ASP A 240 -16.83 -20.00 -11.21
C ASP A 240 -17.61 -19.63 -9.95
N LYS A 241 -17.55 -20.46 -8.91
CA LYS A 241 -18.27 -20.26 -7.66
C LYS A 241 -17.54 -19.30 -6.73
N TRP A 242 -18.26 -18.27 -6.26
CA TRP A 242 -17.85 -17.43 -5.13
C TRP A 242 -18.05 -18.17 -3.80
N THR A 243 -17.06 -18.08 -2.92
CA THR A 243 -17.12 -18.59 -1.55
C THR A 243 -16.86 -17.46 -0.56
N ASP A 244 -17.69 -17.31 0.45
CA ASP A 244 -17.50 -16.29 1.49
C ASP A 244 -16.37 -16.67 2.45
N ALA A 245 -15.60 -15.66 2.87
CA ALA A 245 -14.54 -15.84 3.85
C ALA A 245 -15.11 -16.21 5.22
N GLN A 246 -14.51 -17.22 5.85
CA GLN A 246 -14.93 -17.80 7.13
C GLN A 246 -14.08 -17.26 8.28
#